data_AF-A0A537D5L6-F1
#
_entry.id   AF-A0A537D5L6-F1
#
_cell.length_a   1.000
_cell.length_b   1.000
_cell.length_c   1.000
_cell.angle_alpha   90.00
_cell.angle_beta   90.00
_cell.angle_gamma   90.00
#
_symmetry.space_group_name_H-M   'P 1'
#
loop_
_entity.id
_entity.type
_entity.pdbx_description
1 polymer ?
#
loop_
_entity_poly.entity_id
_entity_poly.type
_entity_poly.pdbx_seq_one_letter_code
_entity_poly.pdbx_strand_id
1 'polypeptide(L)'
;MNRLGAVLRVAASTASVEEKALPQEEFERAHRVASGQIGAEDLDWLSKGFAAFLANGGALPLERCLRLPWKEGALRRACRDYWLRRAWKLLEEDLSPWRRSEVLATTVRAFSSRQWARWRSLQVPPSDATELEMALFQAFRACERVPATGMQIHNIAHHRRHS
;
A
#
# COMPACT_ATOMS: atom_id res chain seq x y z
N MET A 1 56.77 24.69 13.34
CA MET A 1 56.49 23.71 12.27
C MET A 1 55.07 23.17 12.47
N ASN A 2 54.07 23.82 11.87
CA ASN A 2 52.65 23.49 12.03
C ASN A 2 52.22 22.46 10.98
N ARG A 3 51.63 21.34 11.42
CA ARG A 3 50.96 20.37 10.56
C ARG A 3 49.53 20.83 10.29
N LEU A 4 49.23 21.21 9.05
CA LEU A 4 47.88 21.43 8.56
C LEU A 4 47.23 20.07 8.23
N GLY A 5 46.22 19.69 9.01
CA GLY A 5 45.36 18.54 8.72
C GLY A 5 44.31 18.93 7.68
N ALA A 6 44.39 18.33 6.49
CA ALA A 6 43.36 18.44 5.47
C ALA A 6 42.18 17.53 5.84
N VAL A 7 41.07 18.14 6.27
CA VAL A 7 39.80 17.43 6.48
C VAL A 7 39.14 17.24 5.12
N LEU A 8 39.15 16.01 4.60
CA LEU A 8 38.33 15.63 3.45
C LEU A 8 36.86 15.74 3.84
N ARG A 9 36.17 16.74 3.28
CA ARG A 9 34.71 16.86 3.33
C ARG A 9 34.14 15.89 2.30
N VAL A 10 33.66 14.73 2.75
CA VAL A 10 32.82 13.86 1.92
C VAL A 10 31.48 14.57 1.76
N ALA A 11 31.22 15.09 0.57
CA ALA A 11 29.92 15.61 0.20
C ALA A 11 28.94 14.43 0.16
N ALA A 12 28.04 14.36 1.14
CA ALA A 12 26.88 13.48 1.09
C ALA A 12 26.01 13.94 -0.08
N SER A 13 26.12 13.25 -1.22
CA SER A 13 25.20 13.40 -2.33
C SER A 13 23.83 12.93 -1.86
N THR A 14 22.97 13.88 -1.49
CA THR A 14 21.53 13.64 -1.33
C THR A 14 20.96 13.43 -2.72
N ALA A 15 21.13 12.22 -3.25
CA ALA A 15 20.32 11.76 -4.36
C ALA A 15 18.87 11.73 -3.87
N SER A 16 18.10 12.73 -4.26
CA SER A 16 16.64 12.75 -4.16
C SER A 16 16.14 11.60 -5.02
N VAL A 17 16.03 10.41 -4.43
CA VAL A 17 15.42 9.24 -5.06
C VAL A 17 13.96 9.59 -5.30
N GLU A 18 13.61 9.74 -6.58
CA GLU A 18 12.26 9.89 -7.08
C GLU A 18 11.33 8.85 -6.43
N GLU A 19 10.55 9.31 -5.47
CA GLU A 19 9.56 8.56 -4.69
C GLU A 19 8.28 8.29 -5.52
N LYS A 20 8.40 8.01 -6.83
CA LYS A 20 7.33 8.35 -7.79
C LYS A 20 6.35 7.25 -8.20
N ALA A 21 6.57 5.96 -7.95
CA ALA A 21 5.55 4.93 -8.28
C ALA A 21 5.67 3.55 -7.60
N LEU A 22 6.70 3.33 -6.79
CA LEU A 22 7.21 2.01 -6.42
C LEU A 22 6.59 1.34 -5.18
N PRO A 23 6.08 2.07 -4.16
CA PRO A 23 5.62 1.42 -2.94
C PRO A 23 4.40 0.51 -3.12
N GLN A 24 3.67 0.65 -4.22
CA GLN A 24 2.35 0.04 -4.37
C GLN A 24 2.38 -1.37 -4.97
N GLU A 25 3.11 -1.55 -6.07
CA GLU A 25 3.31 -2.87 -6.68
C GLU A 25 4.03 -3.80 -5.69
N GLU A 26 5.00 -3.27 -4.96
CA GLU A 26 5.74 -4.02 -3.94
C GLU A 26 4.84 -4.34 -2.72
N PHE A 27 3.87 -3.49 -2.41
CA PHE A 27 2.89 -3.75 -1.36
C PHE A 27 1.86 -4.81 -1.78
N GLU A 28 1.41 -4.80 -3.05
CA GLU A 28 0.59 -5.87 -3.63
C GLU A 28 1.36 -7.20 -3.65
N ARG A 29 2.65 -7.16 -4.01
CA ARG A 29 3.58 -8.30 -3.93
C ARG A 29 3.71 -8.81 -2.49
N ALA A 30 3.88 -7.93 -1.50
CA ALA A 30 3.94 -8.32 -0.09
C ALA A 30 2.65 -9.02 0.38
N HIS A 31 1.48 -8.50 0.00
CA HIS A 31 0.19 -9.16 0.30
C HIS A 31 0.08 -10.54 -0.35
N ARG A 32 0.54 -10.69 -1.60
CA ARG A 32 0.54 -11.95 -2.34
C ARG A 32 1.47 -12.99 -1.68
N VAL A 33 2.67 -12.59 -1.30
CA VAL A 33 3.61 -13.43 -0.54
C VAL A 33 3.02 -13.83 0.81
N ALA A 34 2.42 -12.88 1.54
CA ALA A 34 1.81 -13.13 2.84
C ALA A 34 0.61 -14.10 2.78
N SER A 35 -0.09 -14.17 1.65
CA SER A 35 -1.16 -15.16 1.42
C SER A 35 -0.64 -16.51 0.90
N GLY A 36 0.68 -16.73 0.87
CA GLY A 36 1.30 -17.99 0.44
C GLY A 36 1.37 -18.19 -1.07
N GLN A 37 1.00 -17.18 -1.86
CA GLN A 37 1.09 -17.25 -3.32
C GLN A 37 2.46 -16.70 -3.75
N ILE A 38 3.48 -17.54 -3.85
CA ILE A 38 4.85 -17.08 -4.12
C ILE A 38 5.28 -17.50 -5.52
N GLY A 39 5.59 -16.52 -6.38
CA GLY A 39 6.19 -16.74 -7.69
C GLY A 39 7.73 -16.59 -7.69
N ALA A 40 8.38 -16.98 -8.79
CA ALA A 40 9.84 -16.86 -8.93
C ALA A 40 10.33 -15.40 -8.82
N GLU A 41 9.59 -14.44 -9.39
CA GLU A 41 9.91 -13.01 -9.26
C GLU A 41 9.77 -12.49 -7.82
N ASP A 42 8.86 -13.08 -7.04
CA ASP A 42 8.67 -12.69 -5.63
C ASP A 42 9.82 -13.22 -4.76
N LEU A 43 10.33 -14.42 -5.05
CA LEU A 43 11.54 -14.96 -4.43
C LEU A 43 12.78 -14.14 -4.76
N ASP A 44 12.95 -13.73 -6.02
CA ASP A 44 14.04 -12.85 -6.44
C ASP A 44 13.97 -11.48 -5.73
N TRP A 45 12.77 -10.90 -5.65
CA TRP A 45 12.53 -9.66 -4.89
C TRP A 45 12.87 -9.79 -3.40
N LEU A 46 12.39 -10.84 -2.74
CA LEU A 46 12.73 -11.13 -1.33
C LEU A 46 14.24 -11.31 -1.15
N SER A 47 14.87 -12.09 -2.03
CA SER A 47 16.30 -12.39 -1.98
C SER A 47 17.12 -11.10 -2.11
N LYS A 48 16.78 -10.22 -3.05
CA LYS A 48 17.41 -8.91 -3.22
C LYS A 48 17.22 -8.01 -1.99
N GLY A 49 16.01 -8.01 -1.41
CA GLY A 49 15.71 -7.25 -0.19
C GLY A 49 16.56 -7.70 1.00
N PHE A 50 16.61 -9.01 1.27
CA PHE A 50 17.44 -9.57 2.35
C PHE A 50 18.94 -9.40 2.08
N ALA A 51 19.39 -9.56 0.84
CA ALA A 51 20.78 -9.29 0.48
C ALA A 51 21.17 -7.83 0.76
N ALA A 52 20.31 -6.87 0.40
CA ALA A 52 20.54 -5.45 0.70
C ALA A 52 20.53 -5.17 2.21
N PHE A 53 19.62 -5.78 2.97
CA PHE A 53 19.57 -5.65 4.43
C PHE A 53 20.88 -6.14 5.08
N LEU A 54 21.35 -7.33 4.69
CA LEU A 54 22.57 -7.94 5.21
C LEU A 54 23.83 -7.18 4.79
N ALA A 55 23.89 -6.71 3.54
CA ALA A 55 25.02 -5.91 3.04
C ALA A 55 25.21 -4.58 3.80
N ASN A 56 24.13 -4.05 4.39
CA ASN A 56 24.16 -2.86 5.24
C ASN A 56 24.29 -3.18 6.73
N GLY A 57 24.55 -4.44 7.10
CA GLY A 57 24.66 -4.87 8.50
C GLY A 57 23.38 -4.65 9.31
N GLY A 58 22.22 -4.62 8.64
CA GLY A 58 20.93 -4.31 9.27
C GLY A 58 20.69 -2.83 9.60
N ALA A 59 21.59 -1.91 9.19
CA ALA A 59 21.42 -0.48 9.43
C ALA A 59 20.24 0.13 8.64
N LEU A 60 19.87 -0.47 7.50
CA LEU A 60 18.67 -0.11 6.76
C LEU A 60 17.52 -1.06 7.15
N PRO A 61 16.32 -0.55 7.49
CA PRO A 61 15.16 -1.39 7.76
C PRO A 61 14.78 -2.24 6.54
N LEU A 62 14.31 -3.47 6.79
CA LEU A 62 13.95 -4.42 5.73
C LEU A 62 12.85 -3.87 4.81
N GLU A 63 11.90 -3.09 5.35
CA GLU A 63 10.86 -2.41 4.57
C GLU A 63 11.47 -1.51 3.51
N ARG A 64 12.56 -0.80 3.83
CA ARG A 64 13.24 0.07 2.87
C ARG A 64 13.97 -0.74 1.81
N CYS A 65 14.57 -1.86 2.18
CA CYS A 65 15.22 -2.78 1.24
C CYS A 65 14.20 -3.46 0.29
N LEU A 66 12.99 -3.72 0.78
CA LEU A 66 11.86 -4.25 0.01
C LEU A 66 11.01 -3.17 -0.67
N ARG A 67 11.37 -1.89 -0.49
CA ARG A 67 10.66 -0.71 -1.05
C ARG A 67 9.20 -0.61 -0.57
N LEU A 68 8.92 -1.16 0.60
CA LEU A 68 7.64 -1.07 1.28
C LEU A 68 7.50 0.28 1.99
N PRO A 69 6.27 0.75 2.23
CA PRO A 69 6.03 1.91 3.07
C PRO A 69 6.56 1.69 4.49
N TRP A 70 7.53 2.49 4.92
CA TRP A 70 8.17 2.37 6.23
C TRP A 70 7.63 3.36 7.27
N LYS A 71 6.94 4.43 6.84
CA LYS A 71 6.26 5.37 7.74
C LYS A 71 4.85 4.85 8.05
N GLU A 72 4.45 4.85 9.32
CA GLU A 72 3.14 4.34 9.76
C GLU A 72 1.97 4.91 8.94
N GLY A 73 1.92 6.23 8.78
CA GLY A 73 0.85 6.86 7.99
C GLY A 73 0.87 6.49 6.50
N ALA A 74 2.04 6.19 5.93
CA ALA A 74 2.15 5.72 4.56
C ALA A 74 1.71 4.26 4.43
N LEU A 75 2.09 3.41 5.40
CA LEU A 75 1.66 2.02 5.48
C LEU A 75 0.14 1.91 5.62
N ARG A 76 -0.47 2.67 6.53
CA ARG A 76 -1.93 2.71 6.71
C ARG A 76 -2.68 3.11 5.44
N ARG A 77 -2.14 4.07 4.67
CA ARG A 77 -2.71 4.46 3.36
C ARG A 77 -2.52 3.36 2.31
N ALA A 78 -1.35 2.73 2.24
CA ALA A 78 -1.11 1.63 1.30
C ALA A 78 -2.02 0.43 1.58
N CYS A 79 -2.20 0.04 2.85
CA CYS A 79 -3.16 -0.96 3.28
C CYS A 79 -4.58 -0.61 2.82
N ARG A 80 -5.03 0.62 3.10
CA ARG A 80 -6.36 1.09 2.67
C ARG A 80 -6.51 1.01 1.15
N ASP A 81 -5.54 1.50 0.40
CA ASP A 81 -5.61 1.58 -1.05
C ASP A 81 -5.59 0.19 -1.70
N TYR A 82 -4.79 -0.75 -1.16
CA TYR A 82 -4.83 -2.16 -1.54
C TYR A 82 -6.24 -2.75 -1.43
N TRP A 83 -6.88 -2.59 -0.27
CA TRP A 83 -8.22 -3.14 -0.04
C TRP A 83 -9.28 -2.45 -0.88
N LEU A 84 -9.17 -1.14 -1.12
CA LEU A 84 -10.07 -0.44 -2.03
C LEU A 84 -9.91 -0.89 -3.49
N ARG A 85 -8.70 -1.21 -3.95
CA ARG A 85 -8.51 -1.83 -5.27
C ARG A 85 -9.10 -3.21 -5.34
N ARG A 86 -8.93 -4.02 -4.29
CA ARG A 86 -9.55 -5.34 -4.23
C ARG A 86 -11.07 -5.21 -4.31
N ALA A 87 -11.67 -4.33 -3.50
CA ALA A 87 -13.09 -4.02 -3.55
C ALA A 87 -13.54 -3.54 -4.94
N TRP A 88 -12.74 -2.70 -5.60
CA TRP A 88 -13.00 -2.26 -6.97
C TRP A 88 -13.01 -3.43 -7.95
N LYS A 89 -12.02 -4.34 -7.89
CA LYS A 89 -11.93 -5.52 -8.76
C LYS A 89 -13.07 -6.54 -8.56
N LEU A 90 -13.76 -6.50 -7.42
CA LEU A 90 -14.90 -7.38 -7.12
C LEU A 90 -16.23 -6.88 -7.72
N LEU A 91 -16.28 -5.66 -8.24
CA LEU A 91 -17.45 -5.14 -8.93
C LEU A 91 -17.52 -5.64 -10.37
N GLU A 92 -18.74 -5.69 -10.92
CA GLU A 92 -19.05 -6.31 -12.20
C GLU A 92 -18.14 -5.85 -13.36
N GLU A 93 -17.78 -6.81 -14.21
CA GLU A 93 -16.80 -6.64 -15.29
C GLU A 93 -17.31 -5.75 -16.44
N ASP A 94 -18.62 -5.73 -16.66
CA ASP A 94 -19.32 -4.98 -17.71
C ASP A 94 -19.40 -3.46 -17.44
N LEU A 95 -19.17 -3.04 -16.19
CA LEU A 95 -19.11 -1.63 -15.84
C LEU A 95 -17.86 -0.95 -16.42
N SER A 96 -18.06 0.24 -16.99
CA SER A 96 -16.92 1.09 -17.35
C SER A 96 -16.06 1.43 -16.13
N PRO A 97 -14.75 1.68 -16.28
CA PRO A 97 -13.87 1.92 -15.13
C PRO A 97 -14.29 3.11 -14.25
N TRP A 98 -14.83 4.16 -14.87
CA TRP A 98 -15.42 5.29 -14.14
C TRP A 98 -16.68 4.86 -13.39
N ARG A 99 -17.61 4.17 -14.06
CA ARG A 99 -18.86 3.73 -13.44
C ARG A 99 -18.61 2.80 -12.24
N ARG A 100 -17.66 1.88 -12.37
CA ARG A 100 -17.21 1.02 -11.27
C ARG A 100 -16.73 1.82 -10.05
N SER A 101 -16.01 2.92 -10.30
CA SER A 101 -15.54 3.82 -9.25
C SER A 101 -16.69 4.58 -8.57
N GLU A 102 -17.72 4.99 -9.32
CA GLU A 102 -18.94 5.61 -8.76
C GLU A 102 -19.77 4.63 -7.93
N VAL A 103 -19.91 3.40 -8.41
CA VAL A 103 -20.60 2.32 -7.68
C VAL A 103 -19.87 2.07 -6.37
N LEU A 104 -18.54 1.86 -6.40
CA LEU A 104 -17.77 1.67 -5.18
C LEU A 104 -17.86 2.86 -4.22
N ALA A 105 -17.86 4.10 -4.73
CA ALA A 105 -18.03 5.29 -3.87
C ALA A 105 -19.37 5.27 -3.13
N THR A 106 -20.43 4.85 -3.80
CA THR A 106 -21.76 4.69 -3.18
C THR A 106 -21.74 3.56 -2.14
N THR A 107 -21.12 2.43 -2.45
CA THR A 107 -20.96 1.31 -1.51
C THR A 107 -20.14 1.71 -0.29
N VAL A 108 -19.04 2.43 -0.44
CA VAL A 108 -18.22 2.93 0.68
C VAL A 108 -19.04 3.82 1.61
N ARG A 109 -19.86 4.73 1.07
CA ARG A 109 -20.74 5.59 1.87
C ARG A 109 -21.82 4.80 2.61
N ALA A 110 -22.45 3.84 1.93
CA ALA A 110 -23.43 2.94 2.55
C ALA A 110 -22.78 2.10 3.68
N PHE A 111 -21.61 1.51 3.42
CA PHE A 111 -20.85 0.74 4.39
C PHE A 111 -20.47 1.58 5.61
N SER A 112 -19.94 2.78 5.40
CA SER A 112 -19.57 3.72 6.47
C SER A 112 -20.75 4.06 7.38
N SER A 113 -21.91 4.34 6.79
CA SER A 113 -23.10 4.78 7.54
C SER A 113 -23.85 3.66 8.25
N ARG A 114 -23.86 2.44 7.70
CA ARG A 114 -24.69 1.34 8.20
C ARG A 114 -23.88 0.26 8.90
N GLN A 115 -22.91 -0.33 8.20
CA GLN A 115 -22.13 -1.48 8.70
C GLN A 115 -21.01 -1.04 9.64
N TRP A 116 -20.22 -0.04 9.25
CA TRP A 116 -18.98 0.30 9.96
C TRP A 116 -19.21 0.71 11.42
N ALA A 117 -20.28 1.44 11.71
CA ALA A 117 -20.64 1.82 13.07
C ALA A 117 -20.77 0.60 14.01
N ARG A 118 -21.28 -0.53 13.48
CA ARG A 118 -21.45 -1.79 14.19
C ARG A 118 -20.18 -2.65 14.17
N TRP A 119 -19.38 -2.55 13.12
CA TRP A 119 -18.25 -3.45 12.88
C TRP A 119 -16.91 -2.92 13.41
N ARG A 120 -16.80 -1.61 13.70
CA ARG A 120 -15.52 -0.96 14.06
C ARG A 120 -14.79 -1.54 15.27
N SER A 121 -15.52 -2.16 16.20
CA SER A 121 -14.96 -2.81 17.40
C SER A 121 -14.58 -4.28 17.18
N LEU A 122 -14.97 -4.87 16.05
CA LEU A 122 -14.65 -6.25 15.72
C LEU A 122 -13.18 -6.37 15.28
N GLN A 123 -12.55 -7.50 15.61
CA GLN A 123 -11.22 -7.84 15.11
C GLN A 123 -11.28 -8.46 13.71
N VAL A 124 -12.34 -9.23 13.44
CA VAL A 124 -12.62 -9.89 12.17
C VAL A 124 -14.03 -9.54 11.70
N PRO A 125 -14.29 -9.47 10.38
CA PRO A 125 -15.63 -9.25 9.86
C PRO A 125 -16.55 -10.44 10.22
N PRO A 126 -17.88 -10.24 10.23
CA PRO A 126 -18.85 -11.33 10.37
C PRO A 126 -18.63 -12.45 9.34
N SER A 127 -18.95 -13.69 9.71
CA SER A 127 -18.72 -14.88 8.86
C SER A 127 -19.57 -14.89 7.58
N ASP A 128 -20.67 -14.15 7.56
CA ASP A 128 -21.57 -13.96 6.42
C ASP A 128 -21.22 -12.73 5.57
N ALA A 129 -20.17 -11.99 5.91
CA ALA A 129 -19.74 -10.83 5.15
C ALA A 129 -19.32 -11.23 3.73
N THR A 130 -19.81 -10.51 2.73
CA THR A 130 -19.39 -10.68 1.34
C THR A 130 -17.92 -10.31 1.16
N GLU A 131 -17.26 -10.81 0.10
CA GLU A 131 -15.87 -10.43 -0.18
C GLU A 131 -15.67 -8.91 -0.30
N LEU A 132 -16.68 -8.22 -0.87
CA LEU A 132 -16.69 -6.77 -0.98
C LEU A 132 -16.74 -6.11 0.40
N GLU A 133 -17.60 -6.58 1.29
CA GLU A 133 -17.69 -6.07 2.66
C GLU A 133 -16.45 -6.39 3.48
N MET A 134 -15.84 -7.56 3.29
CA MET A 134 -14.56 -7.92 3.91
C MET A 134 -13.46 -6.96 3.46
N ALA A 135 -13.37 -6.66 2.16
CA ALA A 135 -12.41 -5.69 1.64
C ALA A 135 -12.66 -4.28 2.21
N LEU A 136 -13.91 -3.84 2.29
CA LEU A 136 -14.25 -2.54 2.91
C LEU A 136 -13.92 -2.53 4.41
N PHE A 137 -14.24 -3.58 5.15
CA PHE A 137 -13.88 -3.72 6.57
C PHE A 137 -12.38 -3.51 6.77
N GLN A 138 -11.55 -4.18 5.97
CA GLN A 138 -10.10 -4.06 6.06
C GLN A 138 -9.61 -2.66 5.67
N ALA A 139 -10.21 -2.02 4.67
CA ALA A 139 -9.90 -0.64 4.28
C ALA A 139 -10.18 0.36 5.41
N PHE A 140 -11.31 0.22 6.11
CA PHE A 140 -11.70 1.07 7.25
C PHE A 140 -10.84 0.80 8.50
N ARG A 141 -10.45 -0.45 8.76
CA ARG A 141 -9.49 -0.80 9.83
C ARG A 141 -8.11 -0.18 9.58
N ALA A 142 -7.65 -0.19 8.33
CA ALA A 142 -6.35 0.32 7.96
C ALA A 142 -6.22 1.84 8.17
N CYS A 143 -7.25 2.63 7.88
CA CYS A 143 -7.17 4.09 7.91
C CYS A 143 -8.51 4.74 8.26
N GLU A 144 -8.50 5.72 9.17
CA GLU A 144 -9.72 6.43 9.59
C GLU A 144 -10.42 7.15 8.45
N ARG A 145 -9.65 7.68 7.49
CA ARG A 145 -10.19 8.41 6.34
C ARG A 145 -10.18 7.54 5.09
N VAL A 146 -11.35 6.93 4.82
CA VAL A 146 -11.61 6.17 3.60
C VAL A 146 -12.20 7.09 2.52
N PRO A 147 -11.59 7.16 1.32
CA PRO A 147 -12.12 7.90 0.18
C PRO A 147 -13.53 7.46 -0.20
N ALA A 148 -14.42 8.44 -0.40
CA ALA A 148 -15.84 8.20 -0.61
C ALA A 148 -16.39 8.90 -1.88
N THR A 149 -15.51 9.41 -2.74
CA THR A 149 -15.88 10.00 -4.03
C THR A 149 -15.39 9.11 -5.18
N GLY A 150 -16.16 9.10 -6.28
CA GLY A 150 -15.80 8.32 -7.47
C GLY A 150 -14.42 8.71 -8.01
N MET A 151 -14.09 10.00 -8.00
CA MET A 151 -12.78 10.51 -8.42
C MET A 151 -11.62 9.94 -7.60
N GLN A 152 -11.72 9.98 -6.26
CA GLN A 152 -10.65 9.49 -5.41
C GLN A 152 -10.47 7.98 -5.54
N ILE A 153 -11.57 7.24 -5.62
CA ILE A 153 -11.56 5.81 -5.83
C ILE A 153 -10.96 5.47 -7.19
N HIS A 154 -11.36 6.19 -8.24
CA HIS A 154 -10.81 6.01 -9.58
C HIS A 154 -9.30 6.24 -9.60
N ASN A 155 -8.82 7.29 -8.94
CA ASN A 155 -7.39 7.57 -8.81
C ASN A 155 -6.64 6.46 -8.07
N ILE A 156 -7.25 5.84 -7.05
CA ILE A 156 -6.67 4.69 -6.35
C ILE A 156 -6.66 3.45 -7.25
N ALA A 157 -7.75 3.17 -7.95
CA ALA A 157 -7.91 2.01 -8.82
C ALA A 157 -6.94 2.04 -10.02
N HIS A 158 -6.73 3.21 -10.60
CA HIS A 158 -5.99 3.37 -11.86
C HIS A 158 -4.61 3.98 -11.72
N HIS A 159 -4.19 4.29 -10.48
CA HIS A 159 -3.01 5.10 -10.15
C HIS A 159 -2.29 5.71 -11.36
N ARG A 160 -2.68 6.94 -11.73
CA ARG A 160 -2.01 7.69 -12.79
C ARG A 160 -0.52 7.77 -12.45
N ARG A 161 0.30 7.15 -13.30
CA ARG A 161 1.71 7.45 -13.47
C ARG A 161 1.80 8.95 -13.77
N HIS A 162 1.93 9.77 -12.74
CA HIS A 162 2.30 11.16 -12.94
C HIS A 162 3.82 11.16 -13.09
N SER A 163 4.21 11.12 -14.37
CA SER A 163 5.56 11.33 -14.88
C SER A 163 6.24 12.53 -14.26
#